data_AF-W8BXL7-F1
#
_entry.id   AF-W8BXL7-F1
#
_cell.length_a   1.000
_cell.length_b   1.000
_cell.length_c   1.000
_cell.angle_alpha   90.00
_cell.angle_beta   90.00
_cell.angle_gamma   90.00
#
_symmetry.space_group_name_H-M   'P 1'
#
loop_
_entity.id
_entity.type
_entity.pdbx_description
1 polymer ?
#
loop_
_entity_poly.entity_id
_entity_poly.type
_entity_poly.pdbx_seq_one_letter_code
_entity_poly.pdbx_strand_id
1 'polypeptide(L)'
;MFMAMDHHDMNKEMEKILKSGNYFFTATFAIEATMKLMAMSPKYYFQEGWNIFDFIIVALSLLELGLEGVQGLSVLRSFRLLRVFKLAKSWPTLNLLISIMGRTVGALGNLTFVLCIIIFIFAVMGMQLFGKNYTGIRRST
;
A
#
# COMPACT_ATOMS: atom_id res chain seq x y z
N MET A 1 -6.44 9.30 -13.22
CA MET A 1 -6.30 10.65 -13.82
C MET A 1 -6.25 11.75 -12.78
N PHE A 2 -7.26 11.93 -11.91
CA PHE A 2 -7.24 12.97 -10.86
C PHE A 2 -6.02 12.93 -9.92
N MET A 3 -5.56 11.75 -9.51
CA MET A 3 -4.33 11.61 -8.70
C MET A 3 -3.03 11.97 -9.45
N ALA A 4 -3.04 11.98 -10.79
CA ALA A 4 -1.87 12.31 -11.61
C ALA A 4 -1.84 13.79 -12.02
N MET A 5 -2.89 14.56 -11.69
CA MET A 5 -3.00 15.98 -11.98
C MET A 5 -2.51 16.88 -10.84
N ASP A 6 -2.20 16.30 -9.67
CA ASP A 6 -1.73 17.03 -8.50
C ASP A 6 -0.33 17.62 -8.78
N HIS A 7 -0.21 18.95 -8.89
CA HIS A 7 1.04 19.66 -9.14
C HIS A 7 1.25 20.76 -8.10
N HIS A 8 2.51 21.02 -7.74
CA HIS A 8 2.93 21.80 -6.57
C HIS A 8 2.63 23.32 -6.64
N ASP A 9 1.91 23.78 -7.66
CA ASP A 9 1.56 25.18 -7.92
C ASP A 9 0.14 25.29 -8.51
N MET A 10 -0.86 24.95 -7.69
CA MET A 10 -2.24 24.77 -8.14
C MET A 10 -3.16 25.89 -7.64
N ASN A 11 -3.95 26.45 -8.55
CA ASN A 11 -4.93 27.49 -8.23
C ASN A 11 -5.97 26.96 -7.21
N LYS A 12 -6.40 27.80 -6.26
CA LYS A 12 -7.29 27.44 -5.13
C LYS A 12 -8.62 26.83 -5.59
N GLU A 13 -9.10 27.20 -6.77
CA GLU A 13 -10.31 26.60 -7.36
C GLU A 13 -10.08 25.17 -7.85
N MET A 14 -8.92 24.92 -8.47
CA MET A 14 -8.57 23.58 -8.97
C MET A 14 -8.36 22.62 -7.80
N GLU A 15 -7.76 23.06 -6.68
CA GLU A 15 -7.66 22.27 -5.44
C GLU A 15 -9.03 21.86 -4.88
N LYS A 16 -10.01 22.79 -4.87
CA LYS A 16 -11.38 22.50 -4.42
C LYS A 16 -12.08 21.49 -5.34
N ILE A 17 -11.92 21.62 -6.66
CA ILE A 17 -12.49 20.68 -7.63
C ILE A 17 -11.88 19.29 -7.46
N LEU A 18 -10.55 19.21 -7.31
CA LEU A 18 -9.84 17.95 -7.07
C LEU A 18 -10.26 17.29 -5.75
N LYS A 19 -10.41 18.04 -4.66
CA LYS A 19 -10.95 17.52 -3.38
C LYS A 19 -12.38 17.02 -3.50
N SER A 20 -13.28 17.83 -4.09
CA SER A 20 -14.68 17.45 -4.26
C SER A 20 -14.85 16.21 -5.15
N GLY A 21 -14.09 16.14 -6.25
CA GLY A 21 -14.08 14.96 -7.12
C GLY A 21 -13.54 13.72 -6.40
N ASN A 22 -12.44 13.87 -5.66
CA ASN A 22 -11.87 12.80 -4.85
C ASN A 22 -12.85 12.25 -3.81
N TYR A 23 -13.63 13.10 -3.15
CA TYR A 23 -14.66 12.70 -2.21
C TYR A 23 -15.79 11.93 -2.92
N PHE A 24 -16.30 12.46 -4.03
CA PHE A 24 -17.38 11.83 -4.80
C PHE A 24 -16.98 10.45 -5.34
N PHE A 25 -15.80 10.31 -5.95
CA PHE A 25 -15.31 9.01 -6.42
C PHE A 25 -15.13 8.03 -5.25
N THR A 26 -14.60 8.50 -4.13
CA THR A 26 -14.40 7.67 -2.93
C THR A 26 -15.73 7.16 -2.37
N ALA A 27 -16.75 8.00 -2.31
CA ALA A 27 -18.09 7.63 -1.85
C ALA A 27 -18.75 6.61 -2.79
N THR A 28 -18.71 6.83 -4.10
CA THR A 28 -19.29 5.89 -5.09
C THR A 28 -18.59 4.53 -5.06
N PHE A 29 -17.26 4.51 -5.02
CA PHE A 29 -16.51 3.25 -4.91
C PHE A 29 -16.69 2.55 -3.56
N ALA A 30 -16.89 3.30 -2.48
CA ALA A 30 -17.22 2.73 -1.17
C ALA A 30 -18.60 2.06 -1.21
N ILE A 31 -19.62 2.76 -1.74
CA ILE A 31 -20.98 2.24 -1.85
C ILE A 31 -21.04 0.99 -2.73
N GLU A 32 -20.38 0.99 -3.90
CA GLU A 32 -20.34 -0.17 -4.80
C GLU A 32 -19.69 -1.40 -4.11
N ALA A 33 -18.60 -1.17 -3.37
CA ALA A 33 -17.87 -2.22 -2.67
C ALA A 33 -18.64 -2.74 -1.44
N THR A 34 -19.27 -1.85 -0.67
CA THR A 34 -20.14 -2.21 0.47
C THR A 34 -21.38 -2.98 -0.01
N MET A 35 -21.96 -2.64 -1.16
CA MET A 35 -23.03 -3.44 -1.77
C MET A 35 -22.55 -4.84 -2.19
N LYS A 36 -21.38 -4.96 -2.83
CA LYS A 36 -20.79 -6.25 -3.18
C LYS A 36 -20.45 -7.11 -1.96
N LEU A 37 -19.99 -6.49 -0.89
CA LEU A 37 -19.72 -7.10 0.41
C LEU A 37 -20.99 -7.62 1.09
N MET A 38 -22.07 -6.82 1.12
CA MET A 38 -23.34 -7.24 1.71
C MET A 38 -24.08 -8.29 0.87
N ALA A 39 -23.87 -8.31 -0.45
CA ALA A 39 -24.47 -9.29 -1.35
C ALA A 39 -23.85 -10.70 -1.23
N MET A 40 -22.65 -10.85 -0.65
CA MET A 40 -21.90 -12.10 -0.60
C MET A 40 -21.71 -12.54 0.86
N SER A 41 -22.33 -13.66 1.26
CA SER A 41 -22.42 -14.10 2.66
C SER A 41 -21.06 -14.12 3.40
N PRO A 42 -20.97 -13.59 4.65
CA PRO A 42 -19.72 -13.39 5.38
C PRO A 42 -18.91 -14.67 5.63
N LYS A 43 -19.54 -15.86 5.67
CA LYS A 43 -18.82 -17.14 5.85
C LYS A 43 -18.00 -17.59 4.63
N TYR A 44 -18.43 -17.27 3.41
CA TYR A 44 -17.66 -17.57 2.18
C TYR A 44 -16.67 -16.46 1.85
N TYR A 45 -16.91 -15.25 2.35
CA TYR A 45 -16.08 -14.07 2.07
C TYR A 45 -14.66 -14.18 2.66
N PHE A 46 -14.51 -14.77 3.85
CA PHE A 46 -13.19 -14.93 4.51
C PHE A 46 -12.36 -16.12 4.01
N GLN A 47 -12.88 -16.97 3.12
CA GLN A 47 -12.10 -18.05 2.50
C GLN A 47 -11.35 -17.58 1.25
N GLU A 48 -11.84 -16.55 0.56
CA GLU A 48 -11.18 -15.97 -0.60
C GLU A 48 -10.30 -14.78 -0.21
N GLY A 49 -8.98 -14.89 -0.38
CA GLY A 49 -8.03 -13.80 -0.09
C GLY A 49 -8.31 -12.51 -0.85
N TRP A 50 -8.88 -12.62 -2.06
CA TRP A 50 -9.30 -11.47 -2.89
C TRP A 50 -10.48 -10.68 -2.33
N ASN A 51 -11.27 -11.29 -1.45
CA ASN A 51 -12.40 -10.66 -0.80
C ASN A 51 -11.92 -9.94 0.46
N ILE A 52 -11.07 -10.57 1.28
CA ILE A 52 -10.42 -9.91 2.42
C ILE A 52 -9.68 -8.63 1.99
N PHE A 53 -8.97 -8.68 0.86
CA PHE A 53 -8.26 -7.51 0.33
C PHE A 53 -9.20 -6.36 -0.07
N ASP A 54 -10.36 -6.66 -0.67
CA ASP A 54 -11.36 -5.66 -1.02
C ASP A 54 -11.95 -4.99 0.24
N PHE A 55 -12.22 -5.77 1.28
CA PHE A 55 -12.66 -5.25 2.58
C PHE A 55 -11.62 -4.31 3.23
N ILE A 56 -10.34 -4.67 3.21
CA ILE A 56 -9.26 -3.83 3.75
C ILE A 56 -9.20 -2.49 3.01
N ILE A 57 -9.29 -2.49 1.68
CA ILE A 57 -9.27 -1.25 0.89
C ILE A 57 -10.45 -0.34 1.27
N VAL A 58 -11.64 -0.91 1.45
CA VAL A 58 -12.84 -0.14 1.84
C VAL A 58 -12.69 0.41 3.26
N ALA A 59 -12.24 -0.40 4.21
CA ALA A 59 -12.02 0.02 5.59
C ALA A 59 -10.98 1.15 5.69
N LEU A 60 -9.85 1.03 4.99
CA LEU A 60 -8.82 2.07 4.92
C LEU A 60 -9.34 3.35 4.26
N SER A 61 -10.21 3.23 3.24
CA SER A 61 -10.82 4.39 2.59
C SER A 61 -11.79 5.15 3.50
N LEU A 62 -12.58 4.44 4.31
CA LEU A 62 -13.47 5.05 5.29
C LEU A 62 -12.68 5.71 6.42
N LEU A 63 -11.58 5.08 6.85
CA LEU A 63 -10.67 5.61 7.84
C LEU A 63 -9.94 6.87 7.33
N GLU A 64 -9.55 6.91 6.05
CA GLU A 64 -9.00 8.10 5.40
C GLU A 64 -9.99 9.28 5.45
N LEU A 65 -11.25 9.06 5.07
CA LEU A 65 -12.30 10.09 5.11
C LEU A 65 -12.59 10.56 6.55
N GLY A 66 -12.66 9.63 7.51
CA GLY A 66 -12.91 9.96 8.91
C GLY A 66 -11.77 10.74 9.57
N LEU A 67 -10.56 10.67 9.02
CA LEU A 67 -9.36 11.31 9.56
C LEU A 67 -8.78 12.40 8.64
N GLU A 68 -9.53 12.86 7.63
CA GLU A 68 -9.08 13.85 6.63
C GLU A 68 -8.70 15.22 7.26
N GLY A 69 -9.02 15.43 8.55
CA GLY A 69 -8.66 16.63 9.34
C GLY A 69 -7.40 16.50 10.23
N VAL A 70 -6.78 15.32 10.35
CA VAL A 70 -5.65 15.11 11.27
C VAL A 70 -4.31 15.29 10.54
N GLN A 71 -3.57 16.35 10.88
CA GLN A 71 -2.20 16.55 10.39
C GLN A 71 -1.27 15.46 10.96
N GLY A 72 -0.64 14.68 10.09
CA GLY A 72 0.28 13.58 10.45
C GLY A 72 0.03 12.28 9.68
N LEU A 73 -1.12 12.15 9.03
CA LEU A 73 -1.53 10.92 8.36
C LEU A 73 -1.31 10.96 6.84
N SER A 74 -0.16 11.46 6.39
CA SER A 74 0.21 11.44 4.96
C SER A 74 0.25 10.02 4.39
N VAL A 75 0.51 9.00 5.22
CA VAL A 75 0.41 7.57 4.86
C VAL A 75 -1.00 7.16 4.42
N LEU A 76 -2.06 7.75 5.01
CA LEU A 76 -3.43 7.42 4.62
C LEU A 76 -3.73 7.83 3.18
N ARG A 77 -3.15 8.94 2.71
CA ARG A 77 -3.25 9.34 1.30
C ARG A 77 -2.58 8.34 0.36
N SER A 78 -1.46 7.72 0.79
CA SER A 78 -0.80 6.66 0.02
C SER A 78 -1.67 5.40 -0.12
N PHE A 79 -2.55 5.11 0.83
CA PHE A 79 -3.48 3.96 0.74
C PHE A 79 -4.50 4.10 -0.39
N ARG A 80 -4.74 5.30 -0.94
CA ARG A 80 -5.55 5.48 -2.15
C ARG A 80 -4.98 4.71 -3.34
N LEU A 81 -3.66 4.52 -3.41
CA LEU A 81 -3.00 3.72 -4.44
C LEU A 81 -3.40 2.24 -4.38
N LEU A 82 -3.79 1.73 -3.20
CA LEU A 82 -4.28 0.35 -3.07
C LEU A 82 -5.54 0.10 -3.90
N ARG A 83 -6.34 1.13 -4.18
CA ARG A 83 -7.52 1.01 -5.04
C ARG A 83 -7.18 0.65 -6.48
N VAL A 84 -5.97 0.98 -6.96
CA VAL A 84 -5.51 0.57 -8.30
C VAL A 84 -5.46 -0.96 -8.41
N PHE A 85 -5.24 -1.68 -7.29
CA PHE A 85 -5.30 -3.13 -7.26
C PHE A 85 -6.73 -3.67 -7.42
N LYS A 86 -7.79 -2.86 -7.23
CA LYS A 86 -9.15 -3.28 -7.63
C LYS A 86 -9.24 -3.44 -9.16
N LEU A 87 -8.57 -2.58 -9.93
CA LEU A 87 -8.46 -2.73 -11.39
C LEU A 87 -7.72 -4.03 -11.73
N ALA A 88 -6.70 -4.37 -10.93
CA ALA A 88 -5.98 -5.63 -11.07
C ALA A 88 -6.87 -6.87 -10.92
N LYS A 89 -7.84 -6.85 -10.00
CA LYS A 89 -8.84 -7.92 -9.87
C LYS A 89 -9.77 -7.98 -11.09
N SER A 90 -10.19 -6.82 -11.61
CA SER A 90 -11.13 -6.75 -12.74
C SER A 90 -10.49 -7.11 -14.09
N TRP A 91 -9.18 -7.00 -14.23
CA TRP A 91 -8.46 -7.26 -15.47
C TRP A 91 -7.86 -8.68 -15.47
N PRO A 92 -8.32 -9.60 -16.35
CA PRO A 92 -7.88 -11.00 -16.34
C PRO A 92 -6.36 -11.16 -16.42
N THR A 93 -5.71 -10.36 -17.27
CA THR A 93 -4.25 -10.37 -17.45
C THR A 93 -3.50 -9.95 -16.19
N LEU A 94 -3.98 -8.90 -15.51
CA LEU A 94 -3.29 -8.37 -14.33
C LEU A 94 -3.50 -9.27 -13.11
N ASN A 95 -4.68 -9.86 -12.96
CA ASN A 95 -4.95 -10.89 -11.95
C ASN A 95 -4.05 -12.12 -12.16
N LEU A 96 -3.88 -12.57 -13.42
CA LEU A 96 -2.97 -13.66 -13.76
C LEU A 96 -1.52 -13.32 -13.37
N LEU A 97 -1.03 -12.12 -13.70
CA LEU A 97 0.31 -11.68 -13.32
C LEU A 97 0.52 -11.71 -11.81
N ILE A 98 -0.42 -11.17 -11.03
CA ILE A 98 -0.34 -11.18 -9.55
C ILE A 98 -0.34 -12.61 -9.00
N SER A 99 -1.17 -13.50 -9.56
CA SER A 99 -1.21 -14.91 -9.17
C SER A 99 0.12 -15.62 -9.44
N ILE A 100 0.75 -15.36 -10.60
CA ILE A 100 2.08 -15.89 -10.93
C ILE A 100 3.12 -15.34 -9.96
N MET A 101 3.14 -14.03 -9.73
CA MET A 101 4.08 -13.40 -8.78
C MET A 101 3.95 -14.00 -7.38
N GLY A 102 2.72 -14.20 -6.88
CA GLY A 102 2.49 -14.83 -5.57
C GLY A 102 3.06 -16.25 -5.50
N ARG A 103 2.85 -17.07 -6.53
CA ARG A 103 3.41 -18.43 -6.61
C ARG A 103 4.94 -18.41 -6.68
N THR A 104 5.51 -17.50 -7.46
CA THR A 104 6.96 -17.35 -7.59
C THR A 104 7.60 -16.85 -6.29
N VAL A 105 6.96 -15.94 -5.56
CA VAL A 105 7.42 -15.50 -4.23
C VAL A 105 7.38 -16.66 -3.23
N GLY A 106 6.35 -17.50 -3.26
CA GLY A 106 6.30 -18.72 -2.44
C GLY A 106 7.47 -19.67 -2.74
N ALA A 107 7.81 -19.85 -4.01
CA ALA A 107 8.93 -20.70 -4.44
C ALA A 107 10.31 -20.08 -4.11
N LEU A 108 10.46 -18.76 -4.26
CA LEU A 108 11.70 -18.03 -3.96
C LEU A 108 11.86 -17.71 -2.47
N GLY A 109 10.83 -17.91 -1.64
CA GLY A 109 10.83 -17.51 -0.24
C GLY A 109 12.00 -18.08 0.56
N ASN A 110 12.37 -19.35 0.31
CA ASN A 110 13.52 -19.96 0.97
C ASN A 110 14.84 -19.30 0.55
N LEU A 111 14.99 -18.96 -0.73
CA LEU A 111 16.18 -18.27 -1.24
C LEU A 111 16.29 -16.86 -0.67
N THR A 112 15.18 -16.11 -0.66
CA THR A 112 15.14 -14.77 -0.04
C THR A 112 15.47 -14.83 1.45
N PHE A 113 14.94 -15.84 2.16
CA PHE A 113 15.21 -16.00 3.59
C PHE A 113 16.70 -16.26 3.88
N VAL A 114 17.32 -17.16 3.12
CA VAL A 114 18.77 -17.42 3.21
C VAL A 114 19.58 -16.17 2.87
N LEU A 115 19.21 -15.44 1.82
CA LEU A 115 19.87 -14.18 1.43
C LEU A 115 19.79 -13.14 2.56
N CYS A 116 18.63 -13.00 3.21
CA CYS A 116 18.45 -12.11 4.35
C CYS A 116 19.38 -12.48 5.52
N ILE A 117 19.55 -13.77 5.82
CA ILE A 117 20.48 -14.24 6.87
C ILE A 117 21.92 -13.87 6.52
N ILE A 118 22.34 -14.11 5.28
CA ILE A 118 23.70 -13.77 4.82
C ILE A 118 23.97 -12.28 4.98
N ILE A 119 23.04 -11.43 4.49
CA ILE A 119 23.15 -9.97 4.62
C ILE A 119 23.22 -9.57 6.10
N PHE A 120 22.42 -10.18 6.96
CA PHE A 120 22.41 -9.89 8.39
C PHE A 120 23.76 -10.24 9.06
N ILE A 121 24.32 -11.41 8.77
CA ILE A 121 25.63 -11.82 9.29
C ILE A 121 26.71 -10.83 8.85
N PHE A 122 26.77 -10.49 7.55
CA PHE A 122 27.74 -9.52 7.04
C PHE A 122 27.56 -8.13 7.64
N ALA A 123 26.33 -7.67 7.84
CA ALA A 123 26.05 -6.40 8.50
C ALA A 123 26.58 -6.39 9.95
N VAL A 124 26.35 -7.46 10.71
CA VAL A 124 26.85 -7.58 12.09
C VAL A 124 28.38 -7.67 12.13
N MET A 125 28.99 -8.48 11.28
CA MET A 125 30.46 -8.57 11.19
C MET A 125 31.07 -7.22 10.79
N GLY A 126 30.49 -6.53 9.80
CA GLY A 126 30.93 -5.20 9.38
C GLY A 126 30.86 -4.18 10.51
N MET A 127 29.79 -4.18 11.31
CA MET A 127 29.68 -3.35 12.51
C MET A 127 30.73 -3.69 13.57
N GLN A 128 31.03 -4.97 13.79
CA GLN A 128 32.04 -5.38 14.77
C GLN A 128 33.47 -5.01 14.33
N LEU A 129 33.77 -5.17 13.04
CA LEU A 129 35.10 -4.94 12.49
C LEU A 129 35.38 -3.44 12.25
N PHE A 130 34.42 -2.70 11.72
CA PHE A 130 34.61 -1.30 11.32
C PHE A 130 33.95 -0.30 12.27
N GLY A 131 32.97 -0.69 13.09
CA GLY A 131 32.25 0.24 13.98
C GLY A 131 33.17 0.96 14.98
N LYS A 132 34.22 0.30 15.46
CA LYS A 132 35.23 0.90 16.36
C LYS A 132 36.17 1.88 15.63
N ASN A 133 36.52 1.61 14.38
CA ASN A 133 37.40 2.47 13.59
C ASN A 133 36.68 3.78 13.18
N TYR A 134 35.40 3.71 12.83
CA TYR A 134 34.60 4.90 12.49
C TYR A 134 34.28 5.78 13.72
N THR A 135 34.12 5.20 14.91
CA THR A 135 33.95 5.98 16.15
C THR A 135 35.26 6.59 16.66
N GLY A 136 36.41 5.96 16.38
CA GLY A 136 37.74 6.52 16.65
C GLY A 136 38.05 7.78 15.84
N ILE A 137 37.76 7.77 14.53
CA ILE A 137 38.01 8.93 13.63
C ILE A 137 37.14 10.15 14.02
N ARG A 138 35.93 9.95 14.56
CA ARG A 138 35.04 11.03 15.01
C ARG A 138 35.43 11.64 16.37
N ARG A 139 36.38 11.07 17.10
CA ARG A 139 36.93 11.65 18.34
C ARG A 139 38.28 12.35 18.15
N SER A 140 38.90 12.24 16.97
CA SER A 140 40.17 12.90 16.61
C SER A 140 39.99 14.20 15.82
N THR A 141 38.75 14.67 15.63
CA THR A 141 38.39 16.00 15.12
C THR A 141 37.58 16.72 16.17
#